data_AF-A0A975XQM4-F1
#
_entry.id   AF-A0A975XQM4-F1
#
_cell.length_a   1.000
_cell.length_b   1.000
_cell.length_c   1.000
_cell.angle_alpha   90.00
_cell.angle_beta   90.00
_cell.angle_gamma   90.00
#
_symmetry.space_group_name_H-M   'P 1'
#
loop_
_entity.id
_entity.type
_entity.pdbx_description
1 polymer ?
#
loop_
_entity_poly.entity_id
_entity_poly.type
_entity_poly.pdbx_seq_one_letter_code
_entity_poly.pdbx_strand_id
1 'polypeptide(L)' 'MRAYPQDYLNDVVENQGKLFDFVAQNFPRKDTEDFIKTYMQSKTRKSIDEAQAYVNTMSAIELWATLSKQKIMF' A
#
# COMPACT_ATOMS: atom_id res chain seq x y z
N MET A 1 8.13 -0.61 -20.84
CA MET A 1 7.08 0.10 -20.08
C MET A 1 5.78 -0.65 -20.32
N ARG A 2 5.23 -1.34 -19.31
CA ARG A 2 3.84 -1.83 -19.41
C ARG A 2 2.96 -0.65 -19.00
N ALA A 3 2.22 -0.08 -19.95
CA ALA A 3 1.24 0.95 -19.64
C ALA A 3 0.03 0.25 -19.03
N TYR A 4 -0.23 0.47 -17.75
CA TYR A 4 -1.42 -0.04 -17.09
C TYR A 4 -2.65 0.76 -17.55
N PRO A 5 -3.85 0.15 -17.53
CA PRO A 5 -5.09 0.88 -17.75
C PRO A 5 -5.24 2.04 -16.76
N GLN A 6 -5.87 3.13 -17.19
CA GLN A 6 -6.01 4.32 -16.33
C GLN A 6 -6.85 4.04 -15.09
N ASP A 7 -7.92 3.25 -15.21
CA ASP A 7 -8.77 2.85 -14.08
C ASP A 7 -7.98 2.06 -13.03
N TYR A 8 -7.08 1.18 -13.49
CA TYR A 8 -6.19 0.44 -12.61
C TYR A 8 -5.26 1.36 -11.81
N LEU A 9 -4.69 2.38 -12.47
CA LEU A 9 -3.83 3.34 -11.79
C LEU A 9 -4.61 4.19 -10.78
N ASN A 10 -5.85 4.56 -11.12
CA ASN A 10 -6.73 5.32 -10.22
C ASN A 10 -7.08 4.51 -8.97
N ASP A 11 -7.48 3.24 -9.12
CA ASP A 11 -7.82 2.35 -8.00
C ASP A 11 -6.62 2.15 -7.06
N VAL A 12 -5.42 1.98 -7.63
CA VAL A 12 -4.17 1.84 -6.86
C VAL A 12 -3.87 3.11 -6.06
N VAL A 13 -4.02 4.28 -6.68
CA VAL A 13 -3.78 5.57 -6.00
C VAL A 13 -4.80 5.79 -4.89
N GLU A 14 -6.08 5.51 -5.14
CA GLU A 14 -7.15 5.68 -4.15
C GLU A 14 -6.95 4.76 -2.93
N ASN A 15 -6.65 3.47 -3.17
CA ASN A 15 -6.43 2.52 -2.08
C ASN A 15 -5.16 2.82 -1.27
N GLN A 16 -4.11 3.35 -1.91
CA GLN A 16 -2.90 3.79 -1.23
C GLN A 16 -3.15 5.03 -0.36
N GLY A 17 -3.91 6.01 -0.88
CA GLY A 17 -4.33 7.18 -0.11
C GLY A 17 -5.06 6.77 1.18
N LYS A 18 -6.05 5.86 1.07
CA LYS A 18 -6.79 5.33 2.22
C LYS A 18 -5.89 4.63 3.25
N LEU A 19 -4.88 3.87 2.79
CA LEU A 19 -3.92 3.23 3.68
C LEU A 19 -3.07 4.27 4.42
N PHE A 20 -2.58 5.29 3.72
CA PHE A 20 -1.74 6.34 4.32
C PHE A 20 -2.53 7.16 5.32
N ASP A 21 -3.77 7.53 4.99
CA ASP A 21 -4.68 8.20 5.90
C ASP A 21 -4.97 7.35 7.14
N PHE A 22 -5.21 6.05 6.97
CA PHE A 22 -5.40 5.12 8.09
C PHE A 22 -4.18 5.11 9.02
N VAL A 23 -2.96 5.06 8.48
CA VAL A 23 -1.73 5.05 9.29
C VAL A 23 -1.53 6.38 10.01
N ALA A 24 -1.72 7.50 9.32
CA ALA A 24 -1.59 8.82 9.92
C ALA A 24 -2.60 9.06 11.06
N GLN A 25 -3.84 8.60 10.90
CA GLN A 25 -4.90 8.75 11.90
C GLN A 25 -4.73 7.82 13.11
N ASN A 26 -4.36 6.55 12.88
CA ASN A 26 -4.30 5.56 13.95
C ASN A 26 -2.94 5.50 14.66
N PHE A 27 -1.87 5.97 13.99
CA PHE A 27 -0.52 5.97 14.53
C PHE A 27 0.12 7.37 14.47
N PRO A 28 -0.42 8.37 15.18
CA PRO A 28 0.05 9.76 15.12
C PRO A 28 1.48 9.96 15.63
N ARG A 29 2.06 8.96 16.31
CA ARG A 29 3.46 8.95 16.76
C ARG A 29 4.42 8.32 15.74
N LYS A 30 3.91 7.72 14.66
CA LYS A 30 4.74 7.14 13.61
C LYS A 30 5.08 8.21 12.58
N ASP A 31 6.32 8.16 12.11
CA ASP A 31 6.73 8.95 10.97
C ASP A 31 6.04 8.38 9.72
N THR A 32 5.09 9.17 9.18
CA THR A 32 4.33 8.78 7.98
C THR A 32 5.25 8.73 6.76
N GLU A 33 6.29 9.56 6.70
CA GLU A 33 7.27 9.54 5.62
C GLU A 33 8.09 8.24 5.65
N ASP A 34 8.54 7.81 6.83
CA ASP A 34 9.25 6.54 7.01
C ASP A 34 8.38 5.34 6.65
N PHE A 35 7.09 5.36 7.04
CA PHE A 35 6.13 4.35 6.63
C PHE A 35 5.98 4.30 5.11
N ILE A 36 5.82 5.45 4.44
CA ILE A 36 5.69 5.52 2.99
C ILE A 36 6.96 4.97 2.31
N LYS A 37 8.16 5.37 2.76
CA LYS A 37 9.43 4.86 2.22
C LYS A 37 9.53 3.35 2.33
N THR A 38 9.20 2.81 3.50
CA THR A 38 9.23 1.37 3.74
C THR A 38 8.16 0.63 2.91
N TYR A 39 6.96 1.21 2.78
CA TYR A 39 5.90 0.69 1.93
C TYR A 39 6.34 0.64 0.45
N MET A 40 6.98 1.69 -0.06
CA MET A 40 7.44 1.75 -1.45
C MET A 40 8.53 0.71 -1.77
N GLN A 41 9.27 0.25 -0.77
CA GLN A 41 10.27 -0.82 -0.89
C GLN A 41 9.69 -2.22 -0.59
N SER A 42 8.43 -2.31 -0.17
CA SER A 42 7.82 -3.57 0.25
C SER A 42 7.50 -4.52 -0.91
N LYS A 43 7.38 -5.81 -0.58
CA LYS A 43 6.83 -6.80 -1.51
C LYS A 43 5.40 -6.48 -1.92
N THR A 44 4.62 -5.81 -1.05
CA THR A 44 3.25 -5.38 -1.36
C THR A 44 3.24 -4.36 -2.51
N ARG A 45 4.08 -3.32 -2.47
CA ARG A 45 4.22 -2.36 -3.59
C ARG A 45 4.70 -3.07 -4.86
N LYS A 46 5.68 -3.96 -4.74
CA LYS A 46 6.18 -4.76 -5.86
C LYS A 46 5.08 -5.65 -6.49
N SER A 47 4.23 -6.29 -5.69
CA SER A 47 3.11 -7.08 -6.18
C SER A 47 2.06 -6.25 -6.91
N ILE A 48 1.81 -5.01 -6.46
CA ILE A 48 0.98 -4.04 -7.18
C ILE A 48 1.66 -3.66 -8.51
N ASP A 49 2.96 -3.36 -8.50
CA ASP A 49 3.71 -3.03 -9.71
C ASP A 49 3.77 -4.18 -10.72
N GLU A 50 3.62 -5.42 -10.28
CA GLU A 50 3.56 -6.62 -11.11
C GLU A 50 2.12 -7.00 -11.51
N ALA A 51 1.12 -6.17 -11.16
CA ALA A 51 -0.30 -6.36 -11.41
C ALA A 51 -0.86 -7.70 -10.86
N GLN A 52 -0.40 -8.11 -9.69
CA GLN A 52 -0.97 -9.27 -8.99
C GLN A 52 -2.40 -8.95 -8.53
N ALA A 53 -3.40 -9.44 -9.27
CA ALA A 53 -4.82 -9.10 -9.11
C ALA A 53 -5.34 -9.18 -7.66
N TYR A 54 -4.84 -10.12 -6.87
CA TYR A 54 -5.24 -10.33 -5.49
C TYR A 54 -4.93 -9.15 -4.55
N VAL A 55 -3.78 -8.48 -4.75
CA VAL A 55 -3.36 -7.36 -3.90
C VAL A 55 -4.13 -6.08 -4.28
N ASN A 56 -4.56 -5.98 -5.53
CA ASN A 56 -5.27 -4.81 -6.06
C ASN A 56 -6.72 -4.71 -5.58
N THR A 57 -7.35 -5.84 -5.24
CA THR A 57 -8.72 -5.88 -4.70
C THR A 57 -8.79 -5.80 -3.18
N MET A 58 -7.64 -5.80 -2.49
CA MET A 58 -7.59 -5.73 -1.03
C MET A 58 -7.90 -4.32 -0.54
N SER A 59 -8.78 -4.23 0.45
CA SER A 59 -9.05 -2.99 1.18
C SER A 59 -7.79 -2.47 1.90
N ALA A 60 -7.78 -1.18 2.26
CA ALA A 60 -6.68 -0.58 3.02
C ALA A 60 -6.37 -1.34 4.33
N ILE A 61 -7.38 -1.93 4.96
CA ILE A 61 -7.23 -2.75 6.18
C ILE A 61 -6.53 -4.08 5.88
N GLU A 62 -6.87 -4.73 4.77
CA GLU A 62 -6.24 -5.97 4.34
C GLU A 62 -4.79 -5.74 3.88
N LEU A 63 -4.53 -4.62 3.20
CA LEU A 63 -3.17 -4.17 2.89
C LEU A 63 -2.37 -3.93 4.17
N TRP A 64 -2.95 -3.24 5.16
CA TRP A 64 -2.32 -3.06 6.46
C TRP A 64 -2.01 -4.40 7.16
N ALA A 65 -2.95 -5.34 7.14
CA ALA A 65 -2.77 -6.66 7.75
C ALA A 65 -1.67 -7.47 7.06
N THR A 66 -1.57 -7.41 5.73
CA THR A 66 -0.49 -8.08 4.97
C THR A 66 0.87 -7.44 5.23
N LEU A 67 0.95 -6.11 5.32
CA LEU A 67 2.17 -5.38 5.68
C LEU A 67 2.62 -5.71 7.10
N SER A 68 1.68 -5.77 8.04
CA SER A 68 1.95 -6.14 9.44
C SER A 68 2.45 -7.58 9.57
N LYS A 69 1.90 -8.51 8.77
CA LYS A 69 2.36 -9.91 8.73
C LYS A 69 3.75 -10.07 8.11
N GLN A 70 4.14 -9.20 7.17
CA GLN A 70 5.44 -9.22 6.52
C GLN A 70 6.58 -8.61 7.36
N LYS A 71 6.32 -8.22 8.63
CA LYS A 71 7.28 -7.50 9.50
C LYS A 71 7.81 -6.20 8.86
N ILE A 72 6.99 -5.52 8.06
CA ILE A 72 7.35 -4.21 7.50
C ILE A 72 7.20 -3.11 8.57
N MET A 73 6.64 -3.46 9.73
CA MET A 73 6.62 -2.59 10.90
C MET A 73 7.30 -3.32 12.05
N PHE A 74 8.55 -2.90 12.27
CA PHE A 74 9.49 -3.33 13.32
C PHE A 74 10.21 -4.64 13.04
#